data_AF-A0A7X9I6M5-F1
#
_entry.id   AF-A0A7X9I6M5-F1
#
_cell.length_a   1.000
_cell.length_b   1.000
_cell.length_c   1.000
_cell.angle_alpha   90.00
_cell.angle_beta   90.00
_cell.angle_gamma   90.00
#
_symmetry.space_group_name_H-M   'P 1'
#
loop_
_entity.id
_entity.type
_entity.pdbx_description
1 polymer ?
#
loop_
_entity_poly.entity_id
_entity_poly.type
_entity_poly.pdbx_seq_one_letter_code
_entity_poly.pdbx_strand_id
1 'polypeptide(L)'
;MQNSKQIFYAFIDSKNLNLSIRQDIYDKKTGNLIYTGWKLDFQKFHVYLKDKYHITKTFLFIGKKKGNEKLYAYLKNAGYQIIFKPTLDFKNEQNEINTKGK
;
A
#
# COMPACT_ATOMS: atom_id res chain seq x y z
N MET A 1 5.38 -37.76 12.69
CA MET A 1 5.18 -36.41 13.24
C MET A 1 4.94 -35.45 12.08
N GLN A 2 3.76 -34.84 11.97
CA GLN A 2 3.55 -33.80 10.95
C GLN A 2 4.32 -32.55 11.37
N ASN A 3 5.38 -32.23 10.63
CA ASN A 3 6.12 -30.99 10.83
C ASN A 3 5.20 -29.84 10.38
N SER A 4 4.70 -29.03 11.30
CA SER A 4 3.84 -27.90 10.93
C SER A 4 4.68 -26.89 10.15
N LYS A 5 4.41 -26.77 8.85
CA LYS A 5 5.11 -25.81 7.99
C LYS A 5 4.83 -24.41 8.55
N GLN A 6 5.88 -23.67 8.89
CA GLN A 6 5.74 -22.30 9.36
C GLN A 6 5.15 -21.43 8.24
N ILE A 7 4.10 -20.68 8.56
CA ILE A 7 3.35 -19.86 7.61
C ILE A 7 3.59 -18.39 7.95
N PHE A 8 4.04 -17.62 6.96
CA PHE A 8 4.26 -16.19 7.11
C PHE A 8 3.23 -15.40 6.31
N TYR A 9 2.70 -14.33 6.91
CA TYR A 9 1.76 -13.41 6.27
C TYR A 9 2.30 -11.99 6.31
N ALA A 10 1.99 -11.21 5.28
CA ALA A 10 2.33 -9.80 5.21
C ALA A 10 1.05 -8.95 5.25
N PHE A 11 1.08 -7.90 6.08
CA PHE A 11 0.01 -6.92 6.21
C PHE A 11 0.59 -5.54 5.87
N ILE A 12 0.13 -4.94 4.78
CA ILE A 12 0.77 -3.76 4.18
C ILE A 12 -0.23 -2.62 4.11
N ASP A 13 0.12 -1.47 4.67
CA ASP A 13 -0.61 -0.22 4.45
C ASP A 13 -0.14 0.46 3.16
N SER A 14 -0.97 0.40 2.12
CA SER A 14 -0.64 0.95 0.80
C SER A 14 -0.40 2.47 0.82
N LYS A 15 -1.08 3.22 1.69
CA LYS A 15 -0.95 4.68 1.74
C LYS A 15 0.41 5.06 2.30
N ASN A 16 0.80 4.46 3.42
CA ASN A 16 2.12 4.71 4.03
C ASN A 16 3.24 4.26 3.10
N LEU A 17 3.17 3.03 2.59
CA LEU A 17 4.17 2.51 1.65
C LEU A 17 4.38 3.46 0.48
N ASN A 18 3.29 3.92 -0.15
CA ASN A 18 3.36 4.76 -1.33
C ASN A 18 3.84 6.19 -1.05
N LEU A 19 3.50 6.78 0.09
CA LEU A 19 3.93 8.14 0.45
C LEU A 19 5.39 8.18 0.90
N SER A 20 5.84 7.18 1.65
CA SER A 20 7.19 7.11 2.20
C SER A 20 8.27 6.92 1.12
N ILE A 21 7.93 6.26 0.02
CA ILE A 21 8.91 5.94 -1.04
C ILE A 21 8.95 6.96 -2.17
N ARG A 22 7.90 7.76 -2.37
CA ARG A 22 7.82 8.63 -3.56
C ARG A 22 8.54 9.96 -3.41
N GLN A 23 8.96 10.33 -2.21
CA GLN A 23 9.47 11.67 -1.93
C GLN A 23 10.99 11.71 -2.04
N ASP A 24 11.49 12.73 -2.74
CA ASP A 24 12.88 13.13 -2.64
C ASP A 24 13.15 13.65 -1.23
N ILE A 25 14.27 13.25 -0.64
CA ILE A 25 14.69 13.72 0.68
C ILE A 25 15.92 14.59 0.50
N TYR A 26 15.84 15.81 1.02
CA TYR A 26 16.93 16.78 1.01
C TYR A 26 17.51 16.94 2.42
N ASP A 27 18.81 17.14 2.49
CA ASP A 27 19.49 17.53 3.71
C ASP A 27 19.03 18.93 4.14
N LYS A 28 18.50 19.05 5.35
CA LYS A 28 17.92 20.32 5.83
C LYS A 28 18.96 21.42 6.07
N LYS A 29 20.24 21.07 6.23
CA LYS A 29 21.32 22.02 6.53
C LYS A 29 22.01 22.51 5.26
N THR A 30 22.21 21.61 4.30
CA THR A 30 22.98 21.85 3.09
C THR A 30 22.11 22.03 1.84
N GLY A 31 20.85 21.60 1.89
CA GLY A 31 19.93 21.61 0.74
C GLY A 31 20.20 20.50 -0.29
N ASN A 32 21.19 19.65 -0.04
CA ASN A 32 21.59 18.60 -0.98
C ASN A 32 20.59 17.45 -1.03
N LEU A 33 20.39 16.85 -2.20
CA LEU A 33 19.57 15.65 -2.36
C LEU A 33 20.27 14.46 -1.70
N ILE A 34 19.62 13.86 -0.68
CA ILE A 34 20.08 12.64 0.01
C ILE A 34 19.46 11.39 -0.63
N TYR A 35 18.24 11.53 -1.14
CA TYR A 35 17.46 10.41 -1.63
C TYR A 35 16.53 10.82 -2.73
N THR A 36 16.50 10.02 -3.80
CA THR A 36 15.52 10.18 -4.88
C THR A 36 14.34 9.25 -4.65
N GLY A 37 13.14 9.81 -4.69
CA GLY A 37 11.90 9.07 -4.65
C GLY A 37 11.79 8.06 -5.79
N TRP A 38 11.05 6.99 -5.56
CA TRP A 38 10.95 5.84 -6.44
C TRP A 38 9.49 5.41 -6.56
N LYS A 39 9.14 4.94 -7.76
CA LYS A 39 7.82 4.39 -8.05
C LYS A 39 7.89 2.88 -7.88
N LEU A 40 7.19 2.36 -6.87
CA LEU A 40 7.16 0.92 -6.61
C LEU A 40 6.45 0.15 -7.71
N ASP A 41 7.13 -0.88 -8.21
CA ASP A 41 6.53 -1.94 -8.97
C ASP A 41 5.95 -2.99 -8.00
N PHE A 42 4.62 -2.97 -7.85
CA PHE A 42 3.93 -3.89 -6.94
C PHE A 42 4.07 -5.37 -7.34
N GLN A 43 4.23 -5.69 -8.61
CA GLN A 43 4.39 -7.09 -9.03
C GLN A 43 5.75 -7.61 -8.58
N LYS A 44 6.82 -6.85 -8.83
CA LYS A 44 8.17 -7.19 -8.35
C LYS A 44 8.24 -7.23 -6.82
N PHE A 45 7.56 -6.31 -6.16
CA PHE A 45 7.51 -6.28 -4.70
C PHE A 45 6.83 -7.52 -4.12
N HIS A 46 5.72 -7.99 -4.73
CA HIS A 46 5.08 -9.22 -4.30
C HIS A 46 5.99 -10.45 -4.45
N VAL A 47 6.70 -10.56 -5.57
CA VAL A 47 7.70 -11.62 -5.81
C VAL A 47 8.80 -11.57 -4.74
N TYR A 48 9.34 -10.38 -4.47
CA TYR A 48 10.36 -10.21 -3.43
C TYR A 48 9.87 -10.66 -2.04
N LEU A 49 8.65 -10.31 -1.64
CA LEU A 49 8.08 -10.75 -0.36
C LEU A 49 7.96 -12.28 -0.29
N LYS A 50 7.47 -12.90 -1.36
CA LYS A 50 7.33 -14.35 -1.45
C LYS A 50 8.68 -15.06 -1.40
N ASP A 51 9.66 -14.59 -2.14
CA ASP A 51 10.93 -15.28 -2.32
C ASP A 51 11.86 -15.05 -1.13
N LYS A 52 11.95 -13.81 -0.63
CA LYS A 52 12.87 -13.43 0.44
C LYS A 52 12.34 -13.77 1.84
N TYR A 53 11.04 -13.63 2.06
CA TYR A 53 10.41 -13.78 3.37
C TYR A 53 9.43 -14.95 3.44
N HIS A 54 9.33 -15.76 2.38
CA HIS A 54 8.45 -16.94 2.33
C HIS A 54 6.98 -16.62 2.66
N ILE A 55 6.54 -15.41 2.30
CA ILE A 55 5.17 -14.96 2.53
C ILE A 55 4.20 -15.84 1.75
N THR A 56 3.23 -16.39 2.47
CA THR A 56 2.17 -17.25 1.93
C THR A 56 0.95 -16.44 1.50
N LYS A 57 0.62 -15.36 2.23
CA LYS A 57 -0.48 -14.44 1.90
C LYS A 57 -0.06 -13.00 2.15
N THR A 58 -0.43 -12.13 1.22
CA THR A 58 -0.08 -10.70 1.27
C THR A 58 -1.35 -9.86 1.28
N PHE A 59 -1.72 -9.32 2.43
CA PHE A 59 -2.87 -8.45 2.61
C PHE A 59 -2.48 -6.99 2.40
N LEU A 60 -3.16 -6.31 1.47
CA LEU A 60 -2.90 -4.91 1.13
C LEU A 60 -4.10 -4.05 1.52
N PHE A 61 -3.92 -3.19 2.52
CA PHE A 61 -4.95 -2.27 2.98
C PHE A 61 -4.93 -0.99 2.15
N ILE A 62 -6.05 -0.66 1.51
CA ILE A 62 -6.17 0.49 0.60
C ILE A 62 -7.53 1.18 0.75
N GLY A 63 -7.56 2.50 0.53
CA GLY A 63 -8.82 3.24 0.45
C GLY A 63 -9.60 2.89 -0.81
N LYS A 64 -10.92 2.73 -0.68
CA LYS A 64 -11.82 2.55 -1.83
C LYS A 64 -12.10 3.91 -2.48
N LYS A 65 -11.82 4.04 -3.77
CA LYS A 65 -12.05 5.25 -4.57
C LYS A 65 -12.63 4.83 -5.92
N LYS A 66 -13.76 5.43 -6.30
CA LYS A 66 -14.40 5.22 -7.61
C LYS A 66 -13.43 5.61 -8.72
N GLY A 67 -13.32 4.80 -9.78
CA GLY A 67 -12.40 5.02 -10.90
C GLY A 67 -11.04 4.30 -10.77
N ASN A 68 -10.74 3.71 -9.61
CA ASN A 68 -9.52 2.95 -9.38
C ASN A 68 -9.68 1.43 -9.61
N GLU A 69 -10.75 1.00 -10.27
CA GLU A 69 -11.06 -0.42 -10.48
C GLU A 69 -9.93 -1.15 -11.21
N LYS A 70 -9.30 -0.49 -12.20
CA LYS A 70 -8.12 -1.01 -12.91
C LYS A 70 -6.92 -1.22 -11.98
N LEU A 71 -6.66 -0.30 -11.06
CA LEU A 71 -5.61 -0.44 -10.06
C LEU A 71 -5.88 -1.62 -9.13
N TYR A 72 -7.12 -1.78 -8.68
CA TYR A 72 -7.50 -2.91 -7.83
C TYR A 72 -7.37 -4.25 -8.56
N ALA A 73 -7.77 -4.32 -9.83
CA ALA A 73 -7.57 -5.50 -10.66
C ALA A 73 -6.09 -5.84 -10.82
N TYR A 74 -5.26 -4.84 -11.15
CA TYR A 74 -3.81 -5.00 -11.25
C TYR A 74 -3.18 -5.55 -9.95
N LEU A 75 -3.50 -4.96 -8.80
CA LEU A 75 -2.97 -5.39 -7.50
C LEU A 75 -3.41 -6.82 -7.14
N LYS A 76 -4.66 -7.20 -7.44
CA LYS A 76 -5.11 -8.59 -7.27
C LYS A 76 -4.36 -9.56 -8.17
N ASN A 77 -4.19 -9.21 -9.45
CA ASN A 77 -3.45 -10.02 -10.41
C ASN A 77 -1.97 -10.18 -10.04
N ALA A 78 -1.38 -9.19 -9.37
CA ALA A 78 -0.03 -9.26 -8.83
C ALA A 78 0.10 -10.21 -7.61
N GLY A 79 -1.01 -10.63 -6.99
CA GLY A 79 -1.04 -11.58 -5.89
C GLY A 79 -1.54 -11.03 -4.54
N TYR A 80 -1.94 -9.76 -4.48
CA TYR A 80 -2.39 -9.14 -3.23
C TYR A 80 -3.85 -9.44 -2.89
N GLN A 81 -4.10 -9.74 -1.62
CA GLN A 81 -5.44 -9.77 -1.04
C GLN A 81 -5.83 -8.36 -0.58
N ILE A 82 -6.62 -7.66 -1.40
CA ILE A 82 -7.02 -6.27 -1.13
C ILE A 82 -8.05 -6.21 -0.01
N ILE A 83 -7.75 -5.42 1.03
CA ILE A 83 -8.67 -5.07 2.11
C ILE A 83 -9.00 -3.58 1.98
N PHE A 84 -10.27 -3.26 1.72
CA PHE A 84 -10.71 -1.87 1.64
C PHE A 84 -10.86 -1.29 3.04
N LYS A 85 -10.12 -0.21 3.32
CA LYS A 85 -10.31 0.57 4.54
C LYS A 85 -11.71 1.21 4.49
N PRO A 86 -12.49 1.16 5.58
CA PRO A 86 -13.80 1.81 5.63
C PRO A 86 -13.64 3.31 5.39
N THR A 87 -14.55 3.89 4.61
CA THR A 87 -14.66 5.34 4.45
C THR A 87 -15.45 5.89 5.63
N LEU A 88 -14.83 6.75 6.43
CA LEU A 88 -15.55 7.51 7.45
C LEU A 88 -16.24 8.68 6.75
N ASP A 89 -17.57 8.65 6.71
CA ASP A 89 -18.36 9.79 6.25
C ASP A 89 -18.37 10.84 7.37
N PHE A 90 -17.66 11.95 7.18
CA PHE A 90 -17.77 13.12 8.05
C PHE A 90 -18.80 14.08 7.44
N LYS A 91 -19.87 14.38 8.18
CA LYS A 91 -20.75 15.51 7.87
C LYS A 91 -20.10 16.78 8.43
N ASN A 92 -19.84 17.76 7.57
CA ASN A 92 -19.48 19.10 8.02
C ASN A 92 -20.73 19.80 8.59
N GLU A 93 -20.55 20.84 9.42
CA GLU A 93 -21.63 21.60 10.08
C GLU A 93 -22.66 22.19 9.10
N GLN A 94 -22.34 22.26 7.81
CA GLN A 94 -23.19 22.74 6.71
C GLN A 94 -23.99 21.63 5.98
N ASN A 95 -24.06 20.40 6.49
CA ASN A 95 -24.74 19.26 5.82
C ASN A 95 -24.16 18.90 4.43
N GLU A 96 -22.96 19.35 4.11
CA GLU A 96 -22.25 18.95 2.88
C GLU A 96 -21.44 17.67 3.11
N ILE A 97 -21.68 16.65 2.28
CA ILE A 97 -20.91 15.40 2.29
C ILE A 97 -19.57 15.66 1.60
N ASN A 98 -18.51 15.90 2.38
CA ASN A 98 -17.16 16.02 1.85
C ASN A 98 -16.35 14.75 2.15
N THR A 99 -16.18 13.89 1.15
CA THR A 99 -15.38 12.66 1.25
C THR A 99 -13.88 13.01 1.33
N LYS A 100 -13.25 12.88 2.50
CA LYS A 100 -11.77 13.00 2.62
C LYS A 100 -11.10 11.78 1.97
N GLY A 101 -10.67 11.94 0.71
CA GLY A 101 -9.96 10.91 -0.04
C GLY A 101 -9.79 11.19 -1.54
N LYS A 102 -9.84 12.47 -1.96
CA LYS A 102 -9.46 12.84 -3.33
C LYS A 102 -7.96 12.83 -3.49
#